data_AF-A0A2V9M884-F1
#
_entry.id   AF-A0A2V9M884-F1
#
_cell.length_a   1.000
_cell.length_b   1.000
_cell.length_c   1.000
_cell.angle_alpha   90.00
_cell.angle_beta   90.00
_cell.angle_gamma   90.00
#
_symmetry.space_group_name_H-M   'P 1'
#
loop_
_entity.id
_entity.type
_entity.pdbx_description
1 polymer ?
#
loop_
_entity_poly.entity_id
_entity_poly.type
_entity_poly.pdbx_seq_one_letter_code
_entity_poly.pdbx_strand_id
1 'polypeptide(L)'
;MLAATCRVCVSCKQAIDPAALLKVETPAPAAIVAVPEPSLPPGRFSWPIFFLTLGVSWLAASLAVAFLGMVPAKLLFVGLTIGSSLWVIFDAQAKRIPKPWRWGTASLILWIAFFPWYLSRRRTPRGLCPFVEGEKSLLPRLLVALFLLQFLLAILVAIKKGPNIP
;
A
#
# COMPACT_ATOMS: atom_id res chain seq x y z
N MET A 1 -9.92 -9.46 68.38
CA MET A 1 -10.94 -9.99 67.45
C MET A 1 -12.30 -9.60 67.99
N LEU A 2 -13.07 -8.77 67.27
CA LEU A 2 -14.40 -8.31 67.70
C LEU A 2 -15.46 -9.37 67.39
N ALA A 3 -16.32 -9.67 68.37
CA ALA A 3 -17.32 -10.73 68.31
C ALA A 3 -18.34 -10.54 67.17
N ALA A 4 -18.91 -11.64 66.67
CA ALA A 4 -19.88 -11.70 65.57
C ALA A 4 -21.16 -10.85 65.80
N THR A 5 -21.39 -10.40 67.03
CA THR A 5 -22.54 -9.58 67.44
C THR A 5 -22.39 -8.08 67.12
N CYS A 6 -21.21 -7.61 66.67
CA CYS A 6 -20.96 -6.17 66.43
C CYS A 6 -21.10 -5.73 64.95
N ARG A 7 -21.74 -6.52 64.07
CA ARG A 7 -21.89 -6.18 62.65
C ARG A 7 -23.24 -5.54 62.37
N VAL A 8 -23.40 -4.32 62.86
CA VAL A 8 -24.60 -3.51 62.66
C VAL A 8 -24.24 -2.34 61.73
N CYS A 9 -25.07 -2.12 60.71
CA CYS A 9 -24.97 -0.96 59.81
C CYS A 9 -25.05 0.34 60.61
N VAL A 10 -24.01 1.18 60.56
CA VAL A 10 -23.94 2.43 61.35
C VAL A 10 -25.05 3.41 60.96
N SER A 11 -25.48 3.40 59.70
CA SER A 11 -26.52 4.29 59.19
C SER A 11 -27.94 3.80 59.47
N CYS A 12 -28.19 2.51 59.30
CA CYS A 12 -29.52 1.91 59.31
C CYS A 12 -29.83 1.08 60.56
N LYS A 13 -28.83 0.88 61.44
CA LYS A 13 -28.89 0.09 62.68
C LYS A 13 -29.39 -1.35 62.52
N GLN A 14 -29.39 -1.88 61.30
CA GLN A 14 -29.76 -3.27 61.00
C GLN A 14 -28.54 -4.19 61.00
N ALA A 15 -28.74 -5.46 61.34
CA ALA A 15 -27.71 -6.49 61.28
C ALA A 15 -27.29 -6.72 59.82
N ILE A 16 -25.98 -6.66 59.55
CA ILE A 16 -25.44 -6.92 58.22
C ILE A 16 -25.20 -8.42 58.07
N ASP A 17 -25.93 -9.06 57.17
CA ASP A 17 -25.65 -10.42 56.74
C ASP A 17 -24.55 -10.42 55.65
N PRO A 18 -23.32 -10.90 55.94
CA PRO A 18 -22.24 -10.93 54.97
C PRO A 18 -22.51 -11.89 53.80
N ALA A 19 -23.39 -12.88 53.97
CA ALA A 19 -23.75 -13.80 52.89
C ALA A 19 -24.58 -13.10 51.79
N ALA A 20 -25.33 -12.05 52.14
CA ALA A 20 -26.12 -11.27 51.19
C ALA A 20 -25.27 -10.32 50.32
N LEU A 21 -24.07 -9.93 50.80
CA LEU A 21 -23.19 -8.97 50.09
C LEU A 21 -22.36 -9.61 48.97
N LEU A 22 -22.21 -10.94 48.96
CA LEU A 22 -21.44 -11.65 47.94
C LEU A 22 -22.09 -11.62 46.54
N LYS A 23 -23.31 -11.09 46.42
CA LYS A 23 -24.13 -11.20 45.20
C LYS A 23 -24.30 -9.90 44.41
N VAL A 24 -23.62 -8.82 44.80
CA VAL A 24 -23.61 -7.59 43.99
C VAL A 24 -22.51 -7.73 42.94
N GLU A 25 -22.84 -8.43 41.86
CA GLU A 25 -22.07 -8.35 40.61
C GLU A 25 -22.17 -6.91 40.10
N THR A 26 -21.13 -6.13 40.33
CA THR A 26 -20.93 -4.85 39.67
C THR A 26 -20.94 -5.11 38.16
N PRO A 27 -21.91 -4.59 37.39
CA PRO A 27 -21.87 -4.77 35.94
C PRO A 27 -20.58 -4.13 35.44
N ALA A 28 -19.74 -4.94 34.79
CA ALA A 28 -18.51 -4.48 34.19
C ALA A 28 -18.82 -3.25 33.31
N PRO A 29 -18.00 -2.19 33.34
CA PRO A 29 -18.21 -1.04 32.47
C PRO A 29 -18.30 -1.54 31.03
N ALA A 30 -19.41 -1.23 30.37
CA ALA A 30 -19.69 -1.66 29.01
C ALA A 30 -18.47 -1.32 28.14
N ALA A 31 -17.90 -2.34 27.50
CA ALA A 31 -16.81 -2.14 26.57
C ALA A 31 -17.26 -1.12 25.53
N ILE A 32 -16.53 0.00 25.46
CA ILE A 32 -16.76 1.03 24.45
C ILE A 32 -16.50 0.33 23.11
N VAL A 33 -17.57 -0.02 22.39
CA VAL A 33 -17.46 -0.58 21.04
C VAL A 33 -16.82 0.52 20.21
N ALA A 34 -15.55 0.34 19.85
CA ALA A 34 -14.87 1.23 18.94
C ALA A 34 -15.71 1.32 17.67
N VAL A 35 -16.30 2.50 17.42
CA VAL A 35 -17.01 2.78 16.18
C VAL A 35 -16.05 2.46 15.04
N PRO A 36 -16.37 1.53 14.12
CA PRO A 36 -15.51 1.25 12.99
C PRO A 36 -15.31 2.56 12.23
N GLU A 37 -14.07 3.00 12.06
CA GLU A 37 -13.75 4.16 11.24
C GLU A 37 -14.43 3.98 9.86
N PRO A 38 -15.14 5.00 9.35
CA PRO A 38 -15.82 4.88 8.06
C PRO A 38 -14.79 4.50 7.00
N SER A 39 -15.02 3.35 6.35
CA SER A 39 -14.10 2.83 5.35
C SER A 39 -13.94 3.86 4.23
N LEU A 40 -12.77 4.50 4.17
CA LEU A 40 -12.45 5.44 3.11
C LEU A 40 -12.66 4.74 1.76
N PRO A 41 -13.32 5.41 0.79
CA PRO A 41 -13.60 4.80 -0.49
C PRO A 41 -12.29 4.30 -1.13
N PRO A 42 -12.29 3.11 -1.75
CA PRO A 42 -11.09 2.53 -2.33
C PRO A 42 -10.49 3.50 -3.35
N GLY A 43 -9.16 3.63 -3.32
CA GLY A 43 -8.45 4.51 -4.24
C GLY A 43 -8.70 4.09 -5.68
N ARG A 44 -9.55 4.82 -6.39
CA ARG A 44 -9.89 4.53 -7.80
C ARG A 44 -8.72 4.90 -8.71
N PHE A 45 -8.54 4.12 -9.77
CA PHE A 45 -7.59 4.43 -10.83
C PHE A 45 -8.04 5.69 -11.58
N SER A 46 -7.18 6.69 -11.67
CA SER A 46 -7.50 7.94 -12.36
C SER A 46 -7.09 7.85 -13.83
N TRP A 47 -8.05 7.49 -14.68
CA TRP A 47 -7.92 7.52 -16.14
C TRP A 47 -7.31 8.81 -16.71
N PRO A 48 -7.67 10.03 -16.27
CA PRO A 48 -7.06 11.23 -16.84
C PRO A 48 -5.57 11.33 -16.50
N ILE A 49 -5.13 10.92 -15.31
CA ILE A 49 -3.70 10.91 -14.96
C ILE A 49 -2.96 9.88 -15.82
N PHE A 50 -3.57 8.71 -16.06
CA PHE A 50 -3.02 7.70 -16.96
C PHE A 50 -2.85 8.22 -18.39
N PHE A 51 -3.90 8.78 -19.00
CA PHE A 51 -3.79 9.29 -20.38
C PHE A 51 -2.83 10.48 -20.48
N LEU A 52 -2.79 11.36 -19.47
CA LEU A 52 -1.87 12.48 -19.45
C LEU A 52 -0.41 12.02 -19.36
N THR A 53 -0.11 11.10 -18.44
CA THR A 53 1.25 10.53 -18.31
C THR A 53 1.66 9.77 -19.55
N LEU A 54 0.76 8.97 -20.12
CA LEU A 54 1.00 8.24 -21.36
C LEU A 54 1.26 9.21 -22.52
N GLY A 55 0.41 10.22 -22.71
CA GLY A 55 0.58 11.24 -23.74
C GLY A 55 1.87 12.03 -23.60
N VAL A 56 2.21 12.50 -22.39
CA VAL A 56 3.46 13.21 -22.12
C VAL A 56 4.67 12.30 -22.37
N SER A 57 4.63 11.05 -21.90
CA SER A 57 5.73 10.10 -22.11
C SER A 57 5.94 9.76 -23.59
N TRP A 58 4.85 9.64 -24.35
CA TRP A 58 4.89 9.35 -25.77
C TRP A 58 5.44 10.54 -26.56
N LEU A 59 4.97 11.75 -26.29
CA LEU A 59 5.52 12.98 -26.88
C LEU A 59 7.00 13.14 -26.57
N ALA A 60 7.39 12.95 -25.30
CA ALA A 60 8.80 13.02 -24.89
C ALA A 60 9.65 11.97 -25.61
N ALA A 61 9.16 10.73 -25.75
CA ALA A 61 9.85 9.67 -26.47
C ALA A 61 10.00 10.00 -27.97
N SER A 62 8.93 10.48 -28.62
CA SER A 62 8.95 10.88 -30.03
C SER A 62 9.93 12.02 -30.28
N LEU A 63 9.95 13.04 -29.43
CA LEU A 63 10.91 14.14 -29.50
C LEU A 63 12.34 13.62 -29.27
N ALA A 64 12.56 12.77 -28.27
CA ALA A 64 13.88 12.21 -28.00
C ALA A 64 14.40 11.40 -29.20
N VAL A 65 13.54 10.60 -29.86
CA VAL A 65 13.91 9.86 -31.06
C VAL A 65 14.18 10.81 -32.23
N ALA A 66 13.37 11.85 -32.41
CA ALA A 66 13.54 12.81 -33.49
C ALA A 66 14.84 13.61 -33.38
N PHE A 67 15.24 14.01 -32.16
CA PHE A 67 16.40 14.87 -31.93
C PHE A 67 17.70 14.13 -31.61
N LEU A 68 17.63 13.04 -30.83
CA LEU A 68 18.83 12.31 -30.40
C LEU A 68 19.04 11.01 -31.17
N GLY A 69 18.02 10.52 -31.88
CA GLY A 69 18.04 9.21 -32.52
C GLY A 69 17.69 8.08 -31.55
N MET A 70 17.61 6.86 -32.09
CA MET A 70 16.93 5.74 -31.41
C MET A 70 17.69 5.16 -30.21
N VAL A 71 19.02 5.10 -30.26
CA VAL A 71 19.85 4.53 -29.19
C VAL A 71 19.86 5.40 -27.93
N PRO A 72 20.21 6.69 -27.99
CA PRO A 72 20.19 7.55 -26.81
C PRO A 72 18.77 7.78 -26.27
N ALA A 73 17.74 7.82 -27.14
CA ALA A 73 16.35 7.90 -26.68
C ALA A 73 15.94 6.69 -25.83
N LYS A 74 16.37 5.46 -26.20
CA LYS A 74 16.14 4.26 -25.39
C LYS A 74 16.83 4.34 -24.04
N LEU A 75 18.10 4.76 -24.02
CA LEU A 75 18.86 4.96 -22.78
C LEU A 75 18.20 5.98 -21.85
N LEU A 76 17.74 7.10 -22.39
CA LEU A 76 16.99 8.11 -21.64
C LEU A 76 15.70 7.53 -21.06
N PHE A 77 14.95 6.74 -21.83
CA PHE A 77 13.70 6.16 -21.36
C PHE A 77 13.91 5.12 -20.26
N VAL A 78 14.96 4.30 -20.36
CA VAL A 78 15.37 3.36 -19.31
C VAL A 78 15.79 4.12 -18.05
N GLY A 79 16.64 5.15 -18.20
CA GLY A 79 17.07 6.00 -17.09
C GLY A 79 15.90 6.70 -16.40
N LEU A 80 14.96 7.23 -17.18
CA LEU A 80 13.73 7.84 -16.68
C LEU A 80 12.90 6.83 -15.89
N THR A 81 12.75 5.61 -16.40
CA THR A 81 11.98 4.54 -15.75
C THR A 81 12.60 4.16 -14.40
N ILE A 82 13.92 3.95 -14.36
CA ILE A 82 14.64 3.60 -13.13
C ILE A 82 14.60 4.77 -12.14
N GLY A 83 14.94 5.98 -12.60
CA GLY A 83 14.99 7.18 -11.76
C GLY A 83 13.63 7.54 -11.18
N SER A 84 12.57 7.48 -11.98
CA SER A 84 11.20 7.72 -11.50
C SER A 84 10.73 6.64 -10.51
N SER A 85 11.12 5.38 -10.72
CA SER A 85 10.80 4.28 -9.78
C SER A 85 11.53 4.44 -8.44
N LEU A 86 12.79 4.86 -8.45
CA LEU A 86 13.52 5.22 -7.23
C LEU A 86 12.88 6.42 -6.54
N TRP A 87 12.53 7.45 -7.30
CA TRP A 87 11.83 8.63 -6.78
C TRP A 87 10.49 8.26 -6.13
N VAL A 88 9.72 7.33 -6.70
CA VAL A 88 8.47 6.82 -6.10
C VAL A 88 8.71 6.25 -4.70
N ILE A 89 9.83 5.55 -4.47
CA ILE A 89 10.16 4.99 -3.15
C ILE A 89 10.37 6.12 -2.13
N PHE A 90 11.21 7.10 -2.48
CA PHE A 90 11.51 8.24 -1.61
C PHE A 90 10.27 9.12 -1.37
N ASP A 91 9.49 9.43 -2.40
CA ASP A 91 8.25 10.22 -2.28
C ASP A 91 7.20 9.47 -1.45
N ALA A 92 7.11 8.13 -1.59
CA ALA A 92 6.17 7.32 -0.81
C ALA A 92 6.56 7.28 0.67
N GLN A 93 7.86 7.22 0.98
CA GLN A 93 8.37 7.34 2.35
C GLN A 93 8.05 8.71 2.93
N ALA A 94 8.34 9.79 2.19
CA ALA A 94 8.08 11.16 2.62
C ALA A 94 6.59 11.41 2.88
N LYS A 95 5.70 10.87 2.04
CA LYS A 95 4.23 11.00 2.16
C LYS A 95 3.58 9.96 3.07
N ARG A 96 4.37 9.10 3.73
CA ARG A 96 3.90 8.01 4.60
C ARG A 96 2.88 7.09 3.92
N ILE A 97 3.05 6.86 2.62
CA ILE A 97 2.24 5.90 1.86
C ILE A 97 2.67 4.49 2.29
N PRO A 98 1.74 3.59 2.64
CA PRO A 98 2.08 2.24 3.09
C PRO A 98 2.80 1.45 1.99
N LYS A 99 3.79 0.66 2.41
CA LYS A 99 4.57 -0.26 1.55
C LYS A 99 5.26 0.47 0.37
N PRO A 100 6.12 1.47 0.63
CA PRO A 100 6.78 2.29 -0.41
C PRO A 100 7.59 1.46 -1.41
N TRP A 101 8.26 0.41 -0.92
CA TRP A 101 9.02 -0.51 -1.75
C TRP A 101 8.15 -1.17 -2.83
N ARG A 102 6.93 -1.63 -2.48
CA ARG A 102 6.03 -2.28 -3.44
C ARG A 102 5.62 -1.34 -4.58
N TRP A 103 5.41 -0.06 -4.27
CA TRP A 103 5.10 0.95 -5.28
C TRP A 103 6.28 1.22 -6.21
N GLY A 104 7.49 1.31 -5.66
CA GLY A 104 8.71 1.45 -6.46
C GLY A 104 8.96 0.25 -7.38
N THR A 105 8.87 -0.98 -6.85
CA THR A 105 9.10 -2.19 -7.65
C THR A 105 8.03 -2.37 -8.73
N ALA A 106 6.76 -2.10 -8.40
CA ALA A 106 5.68 -2.17 -9.38
C ALA A 106 5.86 -1.13 -10.50
N SER A 107 6.29 0.08 -10.16
CA SER A 107 6.63 1.13 -11.15
C SER A 107 7.85 0.77 -11.98
N LEU A 108 8.81 0.03 -11.45
CA LEU A 108 9.97 -0.42 -12.21
C LEU A 108 9.61 -1.52 -13.23
N ILE A 109 8.78 -2.49 -12.82
CA ILE A 109 8.40 -3.64 -13.66
C ILE A 109 7.38 -3.25 -14.73
N LEU A 110 6.35 -2.47 -14.35
CA LEU A 110 5.28 -2.04 -15.25
C LEU A 110 5.00 -0.55 -15.06
N TRP A 111 5.97 0.25 -15.48
CA TRP A 111 5.97 1.71 -15.34
C TRP A 111 4.69 2.34 -15.87
N ILE A 112 4.25 1.95 -17.07
CA ILE A 112 3.12 2.59 -17.76
C ILE A 112 1.80 2.51 -16.97
N ALA A 113 1.63 1.49 -16.13
CA ALA A 113 0.42 1.32 -15.33
C ALA A 113 0.61 1.82 -13.89
N PHE A 114 1.71 1.45 -13.24
CA PHE A 114 1.91 1.72 -11.82
C PHE A 114 2.42 3.12 -11.51
N PHE A 115 3.21 3.72 -12.40
CA PHE A 115 3.69 5.08 -12.18
C PHE A 115 2.54 6.11 -12.21
N PRO A 116 1.63 6.10 -13.20
CA PRO A 116 0.46 7.00 -13.18
C PRO A 116 -0.49 6.70 -12.03
N TRP A 117 -0.64 5.41 -11.68
CA TRP A 117 -1.44 5.02 -10.52
C TRP A 117 -0.84 5.59 -9.23
N TYR A 118 0.47 5.52 -9.07
CA TYR A 118 1.16 6.14 -7.94
C TYR A 118 0.92 7.65 -7.90
N LEU A 119 0.98 8.34 -9.04
CA LEU A 119 0.68 9.77 -9.12
C LEU A 119 -0.76 10.11 -8.71
N SER A 120 -1.72 9.24 -9.02
CA SER A 120 -3.09 9.34 -8.50
C SER A 120 -3.12 9.13 -6.98
N ARG A 121 -2.45 8.07 -6.50
CA ARG A 121 -2.38 7.67 -5.09
C ARG A 121 -1.81 8.76 -4.19
N ARG A 122 -0.85 9.54 -4.69
CA ARG A 122 -0.20 10.62 -3.92
C ARG A 122 -1.17 11.72 -3.47
N ARG A 123 -2.27 11.94 -4.20
CA ARG A 123 -3.35 12.88 -3.80
C ARG A 123 -4.22 12.26 -2.70
N THR A 124 -4.34 10.95 -2.78
CA THR A 124 -5.09 9.94 -2.03
C THR A 124 -4.62 9.33 -0.71
N PRO A 125 -3.56 9.72 0.01
CA PRO A 125 -2.65 8.78 0.72
C PRO A 125 -3.29 7.85 1.78
N ARG A 126 -4.50 8.15 2.27
CA ARG A 126 -5.23 7.32 3.25
C ARG A 126 -6.25 6.35 2.64
N GLY A 127 -6.57 6.45 1.36
CA GLY A 127 -7.52 5.53 0.70
C GLY A 127 -6.99 4.10 0.66
N LEU A 128 -7.88 3.11 0.81
CA LEU A 128 -7.51 1.69 0.74
C LEU A 128 -7.12 1.31 -0.70
N CYS A 129 -5.91 0.78 -0.89
CA CYS A 129 -5.43 0.26 -2.18
C CYS A 129 -5.09 -1.24 -2.08
N PRO A 130 -6.10 -2.13 -2.01
CA PRO A 130 -5.88 -3.56 -1.79
C PRO A 130 -5.06 -4.24 -2.90
N PHE A 131 -5.02 -3.67 -4.10
CA PHE A 131 -4.28 -4.23 -5.23
C PHE A 131 -2.75 -4.16 -5.04
N VAL A 132 -2.21 -3.02 -4.61
CA VAL A 132 -0.76 -2.84 -4.39
C VAL A 132 -0.38 -3.09 -2.94
N GLU A 133 -1.26 -2.76 -2.00
CA GLU A 133 -0.95 -2.77 -0.56
C GLU A 133 -1.47 -4.04 0.14
N GLY A 134 -2.42 -4.77 -0.45
CA GLY A 134 -3.01 -5.97 0.15
C GLY A 134 -2.00 -7.11 0.34
N GLU A 135 -2.12 -7.84 1.43
CA GLU A 135 -1.24 -8.99 1.74
C GLU A 135 -1.53 -10.20 0.85
N LYS A 136 -2.81 -10.42 0.51
CA LYS A 136 -3.26 -11.47 -0.42
C LYS A 136 -3.37 -10.98 -1.88
N SER A 137 -2.79 -9.83 -2.22
CA SER A 137 -2.88 -9.30 -3.58
C SER A 137 -2.21 -10.28 -4.56
N LEU A 138 -2.86 -10.55 -5.70
CA LEU A 138 -2.25 -11.31 -6.81
C LEU A 138 -1.17 -10.51 -7.55
N LEU A 139 -1.11 -9.20 -7.34
CA LEU A 139 -0.16 -8.27 -7.94
C LEU A 139 1.31 -8.71 -7.89
N PRO A 140 1.91 -9.03 -6.73
CA PRO A 140 3.30 -9.51 -6.69
C PRO A 140 3.49 -10.79 -7.51
N ARG A 141 2.53 -11.71 -7.53
CA ARG A 141 2.59 -12.93 -8.36
C ARG A 141 2.53 -12.59 -9.84
N LEU A 142 1.62 -11.69 -10.23
CA LEU A 142 1.50 -11.21 -11.61
C LEU A 142 2.74 -10.44 -12.07
N LEU A 143 3.32 -9.59 -11.21
CA LEU A 143 4.54 -8.86 -11.49
C LEU A 143 5.72 -9.81 -11.67
N VAL A 144 5.87 -10.82 -10.81
CA VAL A 144 6.89 -11.86 -10.95
C VAL A 144 6.68 -12.66 -12.24
N ALA A 145 5.44 -13.06 -12.54
CA ALA A 145 5.13 -13.77 -13.78
C ALA A 145 5.45 -12.92 -15.03
N LEU A 146 5.10 -11.63 -15.02
CA LEU A 146 5.41 -10.70 -16.10
C LEU A 146 6.92 -10.50 -16.26
N PHE A 147 7.64 -10.37 -15.15
CA PHE A 147 9.10 -10.25 -15.15
C PHE A 147 9.77 -11.52 -15.70
N LEU A 148 9.32 -12.71 -15.27
CA LEU A 148 9.77 -13.98 -15.81
C LEU A 148 9.47 -14.09 -17.32
N LEU A 149 8.29 -13.66 -17.75
CA LEU A 149 7.92 -13.64 -19.17
C LEU A 149 8.85 -12.71 -19.98
N GLN A 150 9.13 -11.50 -19.48
CA GLN A 150 10.08 -10.57 -20.11
C GLN A 150 11.48 -11.18 -20.18
N PHE A 151 11.93 -11.83 -19.11
CA PHE A 151 13.22 -12.50 -19.06
C PHE A 151 13.32 -13.65 -20.07
N LEU A 152 12.29 -14.49 -20.16
CA LEU A 152 12.21 -15.58 -21.15
C LEU A 152 12.20 -15.05 -22.59
N LEU A 153 11.44 -13.99 -22.87
CA LEU A 153 11.45 -13.33 -24.17
C LEU A 153 12.85 -12.77 -24.52
N ALA A 154 13.52 -12.13 -23.56
CA ALA A 154 14.87 -11.63 -23.75
C ALA A 154 15.87 -12.76 -24.08
N ILE A 155 15.77 -13.89 -23.37
CA ILE A 155 16.58 -15.09 -23.67
C ILE A 155 16.27 -15.62 -25.07
N LEU A 156 15.00 -15.76 -25.46
CA LEU A 156 14.63 -16.25 -26.79
C LEU A 156 15.18 -15.34 -27.90
N VAL A 157 15.13 -14.03 -27.71
CA VAL A 157 15.71 -13.06 -28.64
C VAL A 157 17.23 -13.17 -28.68
N ALA A 158 17.90 -13.33 -27.53
CA ALA A 158 19.34 -13.51 -27.46
C ALA A 158 19.79 -14.79 -28.17
N ILE A 159 19.09 -15.91 -27.97
CA ILE A 159 19.35 -17.18 -28.66
C ILE A 159 19.14 -17.02 -30.17
N LYS A 160 18.05 -16.37 -30.60
CA LYS A 160 17.79 -16.14 -32.04
C LYS A 160 18.81 -15.23 -32.71
N LYS A 161 19.36 -14.24 -32.00
CA LYS A 161 20.37 -13.33 -32.57
C LYS A 161 21.75 -13.98 -32.70
N GLY A 162 22.01 -15.08 -32.01
CA GLY A 162 23.35 -15.68 -31.93
C GLY A 162 24.33 -14.77 -31.16
N PRO A 163 25.51 -15.27 -30.76
CA PRO A 163 26.52 -14.45 -30.09
C PRO A 163 27.01 -13.35 -31.04
N ASN A 164 26.81 -12.09 -30.67
CA ASN A 164 27.53 -10.96 -31.26
C ASN A 164 28.97 -11.06 -30.77
N ILE A 165 29.80 -11.80 -31.50
CA ILE A 165 31.24 -11.78 -31.35
C ILE A 165 31.71 -10.47 -32.03
N PRO A 166 32.41 -9.56 -31.32
CA PRO A 166 32.96 -8.35 -31.91
C PRO A 166 34.04 -8.66 -32.96
#